data_AF-A0A850YVC5-F1
#
_entry.id   AF-A0A850YVC5-F1
#
_cell.length_a   1.000
_cell.length_b   1.000
_cell.length_c   1.000
_cell.angle_alpha   90.00
_cell.angle_beta   90.00
_cell.angle_gamma   90.00
#
_symmetry.space_group_name_H-M   'P 1'
#
loop_
_entity.id
_entity.type
_entity.pdbx_description
1 polymer ?
#
loop_
_entity_poly.entity_id
_entity_poly.type
_entity_poly.pdbx_seq_one_letter_code
_entity_poly.pdbx_strand_id
1 'polypeptide(L)' 'FSPWDGTRVRAEFGAADVESGTLQVDSLWTPLGIQGSALLRCGDVLEFSFPLE' A
#
# COMPACT_ATOMS: atom_id res chain seq x y z
N PHE A 1 -3.71 3.00 2.32
CA PHE A 1 -3.82 1.56 2.58
C PHE A 1 -4.10 1.35 4.05
N SER A 2 -5.00 0.43 4.37
CA SER A 2 -5.37 0.07 5.74
C SER A 2 -5.00 -1.40 5.98
N PRO A 3 -3.90 -1.70 6.70
CA PRO A 3 -3.58 -3.07 7.11
C PRO A 3 -4.46 -3.57 8.26
N TRP A 4 -4.38 -4.86 8.55
CA TRP A 4 -5.17 -5.53 9.60
C TRP A 4 -4.92 -5.04 11.02
N ASP A 5 -3.76 -4.43 11.27
CA ASP A 5 -3.38 -3.90 12.58
C ASP A 5 -4.08 -2.55 12.90
N GLY A 6 -4.87 -2.02 11.98
CA GLY A 6 -5.57 -0.75 12.12
C GLY A 6 -4.69 0.48 11.84
N THR A 7 -3.42 0.29 11.49
CA THR A 7 -2.54 1.37 11.04
C THR A 7 -3.09 1.95 9.73
N ARG A 8 -2.87 3.24 9.47
CA ARG A 8 -3.08 3.81 8.13
C ARG A 8 -1.76 4.21 7.53
N VAL A 9 -1.44 3.63 6.39
CA VAL A 9 -0.23 3.96 5.61
C VAL A 9 -0.63 4.61 4.29
N ARG A 10 0.23 5.50 3.81
CA ARG A 10 0.10 6.13 2.50
C ARG A 10 1.26 5.67 1.64
N ALA A 11 1.08 5.63 0.33
CA ALA A 11 2.15 5.39 -0.62
C ALA A 11 1.70 5.92 -1.98
N GLU A 12 2.66 6.10 -2.89
CA GLU A 12 2.40 6.36 -4.30
C GLU A 12 2.17 5.03 -5.01
N PHE A 13 1.05 4.92 -5.74
CA PHE A 13 0.77 3.72 -6.50
C PHE A 13 1.71 3.63 -7.71
N GLY A 14 2.39 2.50 -7.87
CA GLY A 14 3.22 2.24 -9.04
C GLY A 14 2.56 1.21 -9.97
N ALA A 15 2.36 -0.01 -9.49
CA ALA A 15 1.76 -1.10 -10.27
C ALA A 15 0.94 -2.07 -9.41
N ALA A 16 0.04 -2.80 -10.07
CA ALA A 16 -0.72 -3.89 -9.47
C ALA A 16 -0.56 -5.16 -10.30
N ASP A 17 -0.33 -6.28 -9.61
CA ASP A 17 -0.57 -7.60 -10.16
C ASP A 17 -2.02 -7.99 -9.88
N VAL A 18 -2.80 -8.13 -10.95
CA VAL A 18 -4.24 -8.41 -10.90
C VAL A 18 -4.52 -9.85 -10.47
N GLU A 19 -3.61 -10.79 -10.74
CA GLU A 19 -3.80 -12.20 -10.36
C GLU A 19 -3.55 -12.42 -8.87
N SER A 20 -2.49 -11.82 -8.33
CA SER A 20 -2.15 -11.96 -6.91
C SER A 20 -2.77 -10.90 -5.99
N GLY A 21 -3.27 -9.79 -6.56
CA GLY A 21 -3.72 -8.62 -5.80
C GLY A 21 -2.59 -7.89 -5.09
N THR A 22 -1.35 -8.08 -5.55
CA THR A 22 -0.16 -7.45 -4.98
C THR A 22 0.02 -6.05 -5.55
N LEU A 23 0.36 -5.09 -4.71
CA LEU A 23 0.54 -3.69 -5.07
C LEU A 23 2.00 -3.31 -4.87
N GLN A 24 2.68 -2.93 -5.95
CA GLN A 24 3.94 -2.23 -5.87
C GLN A 24 3.66 -0.75 -5.64
N VAL A 25 4.29 -0.21 -4.62
CA VAL A 25 4.14 1.18 -4.21
C VAL A 25 5.48 1.80 -3.91
N ASP A 26 5.57 3.10 -4.13
CA ASP A 26 6.75 3.89 -3.80
C ASP A 26 6.45 4.85 -2.64
N SER A 27 7.52 5.27 -1.97
CA SER A 27 7.47 6.20 -0.84
C SER A 27 6.51 5.77 0.29
N LEU A 28 6.40 4.48 0.63
CA LEU A 28 5.50 4.00 1.68
C LEU A 28 5.75 4.70 3.04
N TRP A 29 4.81 5.54 3.45
CA TRP A 29 4.83 6.26 4.73
C TRP A 29 4.27 5.38 5.84
N THR A 30 5.11 5.06 6.81
CA THR A 30 4.78 4.29 8.02
C THR A 30 5.01 5.13 9.28
N PRO A 31 4.51 4.71 10.46
CA PRO A 31 4.83 5.37 11.72
C PRO A 31 6.33 5.41 12.07
N LEU A 32 7.14 4.52 11.47
CA LEU A 32 8.57 4.42 11.72
C LEU A 32 9.42 5.24 10.72
N GLY A 33 8.80 5.76 9.66
CA GLY A 33 9.49 6.48 8.59
C GLY A 33 8.99 6.12 7.19
N ILE A 34 9.76 6.52 6.18
CA ILE A 34 9.44 6.33 4.76
C ILE A 34 10.29 5.20 4.19
N GLN A 35 9.64 4.23 3.55
CA GLN A 35 10.30 3.20 2.76
C GLN A 35 10.23 3.57 1.27
N GLY A 36 11.38 3.67 0.60
CA GLY A 36 11.46 4.16 -0.77
C GLY A 36 10.66 3.35 -1.79
N SER A 37 10.67 2.02 -1.68
CA SER A 37 9.84 1.12 -2.50
C SER A 37 9.40 -0.09 -1.68
N ALA A 38 8.16 -0.53 -1.88
CA ALA A 38 7.55 -1.60 -1.11
C ALA A 38 6.58 -2.44 -1.96
N LEU A 39 6.36 -3.67 -1.51
CA LEU A 39 5.38 -4.59 -2.08
C LEU A 39 4.33 -4.90 -1.01
N LEU A 40 3.12 -4.41 -1.19
CA LEU A 40 1.98 -4.70 -0.31
C LEU A 40 1.23 -5.90 -0.87
N ARG A 41 1.18 -7.00 -0.12
CA ARG A 41 0.47 -8.21 -0.57
C ARG A 41 -1.00 -8.07 -0.27
N CYS A 42 -1.84 -8.77 -1.03
CA CYS A 42 -3.29 -8.81 -0.81
C CYS A 42 -3.66 -9.18 0.65
N GLY A 43 -2.91 -10.10 1.26
CA GLY A 43 -3.13 -10.48 2.66
C GLY A 43 -2.76 -9.41 3.69
N ASP A 44 -1.93 -8.42 3.32
CA ASP A 44 -1.47 -7.37 4.23
C ASP A 44 -2.44 -6.18 4.30
N VAL A 45 -3.30 -6.01 3.29
CA VAL A 45 -4.14 -4.81 3.09
C VAL A 45 -5.61 -5.19 3.11
N LEU A 46 -6.36 -4.65 4.07
CA LEU A 46 -7.83 -4.80 4.14
C LEU A 46 -8.51 -3.99 3.04
N GLU A 47 -8.06 -2.75 2.85
CA GLU A 47 -8.63 -1.81 1.89
C GLU A 47 -7.60 -0.76 1.47
N PHE A 48 -7.84 -0.15 0.31
CA PHE A 48 -7.14 1.06 -0.12
C PHE A 48 -8.12 2.00 -0.82
N SER A 49 -7.78 3.28 -0.79
CA SER A 49 -8.55 4.33 -1.44
C SER A 49 -7.59 5.36 -2.00
N PHE A 50 -8.01 5.98 -3.10
CA PHE A 50 -7.30 7.06 -3.77
C PHE A 50 -8.33 8.05 -4.32
N PRO A 51 -8.00 9.35 -4.36
CA PRO A 51 -8.85 10.31 -5.04
C PRO A 51 -8.87 10.01 -6.54
N LEU A 52 -10.04 10.12 -7.17
CA LEU A 52 -10.15 10.15 -8.63
C LEU A 52 -10.01 11.61 -9.07
N GLU A 53 -9.16 11.86 -10.06
CA GLU A 53 -9.06 13.15 -10.77
C GLU A 53 -10.09 13.22 -11.92
#